data_AF-A0A0N8KQ60-F1
#
_entry.id   AF-A0A0N8KQ60-F1
#
_cell.length_a   1.000
_cell.length_b   1.000
_cell.length_c   1.000
_cell.angle_alpha   90.00
_cell.angle_beta   90.00
_cell.angle_gamma   90.00
#
_symmetry.space_group_name_H-M   'P 1'
#
loop_
_entity.id
_entity.type
_entity.pdbx_description
1 polymer ?
#
loop_
_entity_poly.entity_id
_entity_poly.type
_entity_poly.pdbx_seq_one_letter_code
_entity_poly.pdbx_strand_id
1 'polypeptide(L)'
;DLDIVENNYVAIEKAREHATITLSEFMAAGSPGLKNTDWNGATINPDPLIIHDINGKKLFYQFSVEKEGKSVGSIKTSASKVLGESIRTIGLKPLILDSDVALQMAKKN
;
A
#
# COMPACT_ATOMS: atom_id res chain seq x y z
N ASP A 1 -7.98 3.90 -29.70
CA ASP A 1 -7.37 4.65 -28.59
C ASP A 1 -6.73 3.71 -27.61
N LEU A 2 -5.43 3.84 -27.40
CA LEU A 2 -4.74 3.16 -26.31
C LEU A 2 -5.06 3.91 -25.02
N ASP A 3 -5.43 3.17 -23.98
CA ASP A 3 -5.77 3.72 -22.68
C ASP A 3 -4.56 4.39 -22.03
N ILE A 4 -4.65 5.71 -21.84
CA ILE A 4 -3.59 6.52 -21.22
C ILE A 4 -3.18 6.01 -19.83
N VAL A 5 -4.09 5.35 -19.10
CA VAL A 5 -3.81 4.80 -17.77
C VAL A 5 -2.85 3.62 -17.88
N GLU A 6 -3.16 2.69 -18.78
CA GLU A 6 -2.44 1.42 -18.95
C GLU A 6 -1.04 1.64 -19.54
N ASN A 7 -0.93 2.55 -20.50
CA ASN A 7 0.35 2.95 -21.08
C ASN A 7 1.29 3.62 -20.07
N ASN A 8 0.75 4.10 -18.95
CA ASN A 8 1.49 4.81 -17.93
C ASN A 8 1.57 4.03 -16.61
N TYR A 9 1.31 2.71 -16.64
CA TYR A 9 1.50 1.88 -15.45
C TYR A 9 2.93 1.95 -14.93
N VAL A 10 3.04 1.98 -13.62
CA VAL A 10 4.30 1.89 -12.88
C VAL A 10 4.58 0.41 -12.64
N ALA A 11 5.81 -0.01 -12.92
CA ALA A 11 6.26 -1.35 -12.57
C ALA A 11 6.21 -1.56 -11.05
N ILE A 12 5.78 -2.75 -10.60
CA ILE A 12 5.66 -3.07 -9.17
C ILE A 12 6.98 -2.80 -8.43
N GLU A 13 8.11 -3.21 -9.01
CA GLU A 13 9.44 -2.95 -8.41
C GLU A 13 9.72 -1.47 -8.21
N LYS A 14 9.37 -0.62 -9.19
CA LYS A 14 9.57 0.82 -9.05
C LYS A 14 8.70 1.40 -7.94
N ALA A 15 7.47 0.91 -7.83
CA ALA A 15 6.58 1.30 -6.75
C ALA A 15 7.06 0.80 -5.37
N ARG A 16 7.68 -0.39 -5.31
CA ARG A 16 8.29 -0.97 -4.11
C ARG A 16 9.51 -0.16 -3.66
N GLU A 17 10.36 0.28 -4.57
CA GLU A 17 11.47 1.20 -4.28
C GLU A 17 10.97 2.45 -3.57
N HIS A 18 9.94 3.10 -4.13
CA HIS A 18 9.35 4.29 -3.54
C HIS A 18 8.76 4.00 -2.15
N ALA A 19 8.03 2.89 -1.99
CA ALA A 19 7.51 2.49 -0.68
C ALA A 19 8.63 2.24 0.35
N THR A 20 9.75 1.63 -0.07
CA THR A 20 10.91 1.36 0.80
C THR A 20 11.60 2.64 1.27
N ILE A 21 11.74 3.62 0.36
CA ILE A 21 12.27 4.95 0.70
C ILE A 21 11.32 5.64 1.69
N THR A 22 10.01 5.64 1.41
CA THR A 22 9.00 6.25 2.31
C THR A 22 8.99 5.61 3.69
N LEU A 23 9.12 4.28 3.79
CA LEU A 23 9.24 3.60 5.08
C LEU A 23 10.47 4.11 5.86
N SER A 24 11.60 4.25 5.17
CA SER A 24 12.85 4.72 5.77
C SER A 24 12.74 6.16 6.27
N GLU A 25 12.17 7.06 5.45
CA GLU A 25 11.92 8.46 5.82
C GLU A 25 10.94 8.56 7.00
N PHE A 26 9.87 7.77 6.97
CA PHE A 26 8.88 7.73 8.03
C PHE A 26 9.46 7.26 9.37
N MET A 27 10.33 6.24 9.36
CA MET A 27 11.06 5.81 10.56
C MET A 27 12.06 6.88 11.03
N ALA A 28 12.80 7.52 10.12
CA ALA A 28 13.75 8.58 10.45
C ALA A 28 13.06 9.82 11.06
N ALA A 29 11.83 10.10 10.65
CA ALA A 29 10.99 11.14 11.23
C ALA A 29 10.40 10.79 12.62
N GLY A 30 10.79 9.66 13.21
CA GLY A 30 10.29 9.20 14.50
C GLY A 30 8.89 8.57 14.41
N SER A 31 8.49 8.08 13.24
CA SER A 31 7.26 7.31 13.06
C SER A 31 6.00 8.05 13.54
N PRO A 32 5.73 9.28 13.03
CA PRO A 32 4.66 10.12 13.54
C PRO A 32 3.30 9.44 13.50
N GLY A 33 2.54 9.56 14.59
CA GLY A 33 1.19 8.99 14.71
C GLY A 33 1.15 7.51 15.13
N LEU A 34 2.27 6.79 15.13
CA LEU A 34 2.34 5.46 15.73
C LEU A 34 2.26 5.57 17.25
N LYS A 35 1.26 4.91 17.83
CA LYS A 35 1.13 4.74 19.28
C LYS A 35 1.38 3.28 19.61
N ASN A 36 2.34 3.01 20.48
CA ASN A 36 2.62 1.68 21.05
C ASN A 36 3.09 0.58 20.06
N THR A 37 3.42 0.91 18.81
CA THR A 37 3.91 -0.07 17.82
C THR A 37 5.25 0.39 17.28
N ASP A 38 6.26 -0.49 17.34
CA ASP A 38 7.62 -0.20 16.91
C ASP A 38 7.88 -0.76 15.51
N TRP A 39 8.13 0.12 14.55
CA TRP A 39 8.45 -0.22 13.16
C TRP A 39 9.95 -0.38 12.91
N ASN A 40 10.82 -0.23 13.92
CA ASN A 40 12.25 -0.48 13.76
C ASN A 40 12.50 -1.91 13.26
N GLY A 41 13.29 -2.04 12.20
CA GLY A 41 13.57 -3.31 11.54
C GLY A 41 12.43 -3.85 10.67
N ALA A 42 11.34 -3.09 10.49
CA ALA A 42 10.30 -3.45 9.55
C ALA A 42 10.77 -3.30 8.10
N THR A 43 10.20 -4.12 7.22
CA THR A 43 10.50 -4.15 5.78
C THR A 43 9.23 -4.06 4.97
N ILE A 44 9.37 -3.76 3.68
CA ILE A 44 8.28 -3.83 2.71
C ILE A 44 8.18 -5.25 2.18
N ASN A 45 7.00 -5.87 2.31
CA ASN A 45 6.68 -7.10 1.59
C ASN A 45 6.68 -6.80 0.08
N PRO A 46 7.46 -7.54 -0.74
CA PRO A 46 7.57 -7.25 -2.17
C PRO A 46 6.29 -7.52 -2.98
N ASP A 47 5.35 -8.29 -2.45
CA ASP A 47 4.11 -8.68 -3.13
C ASP A 47 2.94 -7.79 -2.67
N PRO A 48 2.58 -6.73 -3.42
CA PRO A 48 1.49 -5.85 -3.02
C PRO A 48 0.13 -6.45 -3.32
N LEU A 49 -0.88 -5.98 -2.57
CA LEU A 49 -2.25 -6.03 -3.04
C LEU A 49 -2.43 -5.03 -4.20
N ILE A 50 -2.93 -5.51 -5.33
CA ILE A 50 -3.28 -4.66 -6.48
C ILE A 50 -4.74 -4.23 -6.36
N ILE A 51 -4.97 -2.92 -6.22
CA ILE A 51 -6.30 -2.33 -6.12
C ILE A 51 -6.68 -1.79 -7.49
N HIS A 52 -7.83 -2.23 -8.01
CA HIS A 52 -8.34 -1.82 -9.31
C HIS A 52 -9.46 -0.77 -9.16
N ASP A 53 -9.64 0.06 -10.18
CA ASP A 53 -10.82 0.91 -10.31
C ASP A 53 -12.06 0.08 -10.70
N ILE A 54 -13.22 0.74 -10.80
CA ILE A 54 -14.48 0.10 -11.16
C ILE A 54 -14.49 -0.50 -12.58
N ASN A 55 -13.52 -0.13 -13.43
CA ASN A 55 -13.35 -0.61 -14.80
C ASN A 55 -12.28 -1.71 -14.89
N GLY A 56 -11.70 -2.15 -13.78
CA GLY A 56 -10.65 -3.17 -13.75
C GLY A 56 -9.24 -2.67 -14.03
N LYS A 57 -9.02 -1.34 -14.12
CA LYS A 57 -7.68 -0.76 -14.34
C LYS A 57 -6.93 -0.63 -13.02
N LYS A 58 -5.61 -0.82 -13.03
CA LYS A 58 -4.81 -0.73 -11.79
C LYS A 58 -4.80 0.71 -11.29
N LEU A 59 -5.26 0.89 -10.06
CA LEU A 59 -5.30 2.19 -9.40
C LEU A 59 -4.14 2.32 -8.40
N PHE A 60 -3.96 1.34 -7.52
CA PHE A 60 -2.93 1.38 -6.49
C PHE A 60 -2.23 0.05 -6.29
N TYR A 61 -0.99 0.11 -5.82
CA TYR A 61 -0.32 -1.00 -5.16
C TYR A 61 -0.30 -0.71 -3.67
N GLN A 62 -0.73 -1.66 -2.85
CA GLN A 62 -0.66 -1.55 -1.40
C GLN A 62 0.29 -2.60 -0.86
N PHE A 63 1.47 -2.15 -0.45
CA PHE A 63 2.49 -2.98 0.14
C PHE A 63 2.27 -3.10 1.64
N SER A 64 2.39 -4.31 2.18
CA SER A 64 2.42 -4.52 3.62
C SER A 64 3.78 -4.07 4.18
N VAL A 65 3.74 -3.36 5.30
CA VAL A 65 4.91 -3.15 6.15
C VAL A 65 4.93 -4.30 7.14
N GLU A 66 6.02 -5.07 7.17
CA GLU A 66 6.12 -6.28 7.96
C GLU A 66 7.29 -6.22 8.94
N LYS A 67 7.08 -6.77 10.13
CA LYS A 67 8.13 -6.98 11.13
C LYS A 67 7.98 -8.40 11.64
N GLU A 68 9.08 -9.15 11.64
CA GLU A 68 9.10 -10.55 12.08
C GLU A 68 8.01 -11.41 11.37
N GLY A 69 7.80 -11.17 10.08
CA GLY A 69 6.81 -11.88 9.25
C GLY A 69 5.35 -11.53 9.55
N LYS A 70 5.07 -10.47 10.32
CA LYS A 70 3.71 -9.99 10.60
C LYS A 70 3.51 -8.59 10.03
N SER A 71 2.38 -8.35 9.38
CA SER A 71 1.97 -7.01 8.97
C SER A 71 1.79 -6.13 10.20
N VAL A 72 2.43 -4.96 10.21
CA VAL A 72 2.32 -3.90 11.22
C VAL A 72 1.72 -2.61 10.65
N GLY A 73 1.58 -2.55 9.33
CA GLY A 73 1.15 -1.38 8.60
C GLY A 73 1.09 -1.61 7.10
N SER A 74 0.95 -0.53 6.34
CA SER A 74 0.99 -0.56 4.88
C SER A 74 1.49 0.75 4.28
N ILE A 75 2.01 0.69 3.06
CA ILE A 75 2.28 1.86 2.22
C ILE A 75 1.57 1.65 0.89
N LYS A 76 0.72 2.62 0.53
CA LYS A 76 -0.03 2.64 -0.72
C LYS A 76 0.63 3.56 -1.72
N THR A 77 0.86 3.06 -2.92
CA THR A 77 1.45 3.80 -4.03
C THR A 77 0.55 3.81 -5.25
N SER A 78 0.74 4.80 -6.11
CA SER A 78 0.03 4.90 -7.39
C SER A 78 0.50 3.82 -8.37
N ALA A 79 -0.45 3.11 -8.98
CA ALA A 79 -0.13 2.11 -10.00
C ALA A 79 0.05 2.71 -11.40
N SER A 80 -0.33 3.97 -11.62
CA SER A 80 -0.17 4.69 -12.88
C SER A 80 0.36 6.11 -12.66
N LYS A 81 1.24 6.56 -13.56
CA LYS A 81 1.84 7.92 -13.51
C LYS A 81 0.81 9.04 -13.67
N VAL A 82 -0.34 8.74 -14.30
CA VAL A 82 -1.43 9.72 -14.48
C VAL A 82 -2.08 10.14 -13.17
N LEU A 83 -1.87 9.37 -12.10
CA LEU A 83 -2.38 9.66 -10.77
C LEU A 83 -1.56 10.75 -10.06
N GLY A 84 -0.41 11.18 -10.59
CA GLY A 84 0.42 12.22 -10.00
C GLY A 84 1.34 11.67 -8.90
N GLU A 85 1.00 11.89 -7.63
CA GLU A 85 1.87 11.50 -6.51
C GLU A 85 2.15 10.00 -6.44
N SER A 86 3.42 9.65 -6.18
CA SER A 86 3.85 8.26 -6.00
C SER A 86 3.18 7.61 -4.78
N ILE A 87 3.24 8.28 -3.63
CA ILE A 87 2.75 7.77 -2.35
C ILE A 87 1.36 8.33 -2.10
N ARG A 88 0.42 7.47 -1.72
CA ARG A 88 -0.96 7.86 -1.41
C ARG A 88 -1.27 7.84 0.07
N THR A 89 -0.74 6.86 0.78
CA THR A 89 -1.06 6.69 2.20
C THR A 89 -0.01 5.84 2.89
N ILE A 90 0.30 6.19 4.14
CA ILE A 90 0.97 5.31 5.11
C ILE A 90 -0.12 4.85 6.10
N GLY A 91 -0.44 3.55 6.08
CA GLY A 91 -1.39 2.95 7.00
C GLY A 91 -0.70 2.48 8.26
N LEU A 92 -1.05 3.06 9.41
CA LEU A 92 -0.38 2.82 10.70
C LEU A 92 -0.87 1.58 11.45
N LYS A 93 -1.74 0.78 10.82
CA LYS A 93 -2.28 -0.46 11.36
C LYS A 93 -2.16 -1.56 10.31
N PRO A 94 -2.02 -2.83 10.73
CA PRO A 94 -2.08 -3.95 9.83
C PRO A 94 -3.36 -3.89 9.00
N LEU A 95 -3.23 -4.27 7.74
CA LEU A 95 -4.40 -4.43 6.89
C LEU A 95 -5.11 -5.72 7.28
N ILE A 96 -6.26 -5.59 7.96
CA ILE A 96 -7.15 -6.73 8.21
C ILE A 96 -8.11 -6.81 7.01
N LEU A 97 -7.68 -7.49 5.96
CA LEU A 97 -8.56 -7.92 4.87
C LEU A 97 -9.10 -9.31 5.20
N ASP A 98 -10.05 -9.36 6.13
CA ASP A 98 -10.82 -10.56 6.34
C ASP A 98 -12.03 -10.50 5.39
N SER A 99 -11.94 -11.25 4.29
CA SER A 99 -13.01 -11.31 3.27
C SER A 99 -14.32 -11.82 3.86
N ASP A 100 -14.26 -12.71 4.86
CA ASP A 100 -15.45 -13.24 5.51
C ASP A 100 -16.11 -12.18 6.38
N VAL A 101 -15.31 -11.39 7.11
CA VAL A 101 -15.81 -10.22 7.85
C VAL A 101 -16.38 -9.16 6.90
N ALA A 102 -15.70 -8.87 5.79
CA ALA A 102 -16.18 -7.91 4.80
C ALA A 102 -17.53 -8.36 4.19
N LEU A 103 -17.66 -9.65 3.86
CA LEU A 103 -18.91 -10.23 3.38
C LEU A 103 -20.02 -10.23 4.45
N GLN A 104 -19.69 -10.47 5.71
CA GLN A 104 -20.64 -10.38 6.82
C GLN A 104 -21.16 -8.96 7.02
N MET A 105 -20.29 -7.95 6.93
CA MET A 105 -20.71 -6.55 7.05
C MET A 105 -21.56 -6.11 5.84
N ALA A 106 -21.21 -6.54 4.62
CA ALA A 106 -21.97 -6.22 3.41
C ALA A 106 -23.40 -6.79 3.44
N LYS A 107 -23.59 -7.99 4.01
CA LYS A 107 -24.92 -8.62 4.18
C LYS A 107 -25.79 -7.97 5.25
N LYS A 108 -25.21 -7.10 6.10
CA LYS A 108 -25.90 -6.45 7.22
C LYS A 108 -26.53 -5.09 6.84
N ASN A 109 -26.22 -4.56 5.67
CA ASN A 109 -26.78 -3.33 5.10
C ASN A 109 -27.81 -3.67 4.02
#